data_AF-A0A937KJ73-F1
#
_entry.id   AF-A0A937KJ73-F1
#
_cell.length_a   1.000
_cell.length_b   1.000
_cell.length_c   1.000
_cell.angle_alpha   90.00
_cell.angle_beta   90.00
_cell.angle_gamma   90.00
#
_symmetry.space_group_name_H-M   'P 1'
#
loop_
_entity.id
_entity.type
_entity.pdbx_description
1 polymer ?
#
loop_
_entity_poly.entity_id
_entity_poly.type
_entity_poly.pdbx_seq_one_letter_code
_entity_poly.pdbx_strand_id
1 'polypeptide(L)'
;MARVHYAQSWEDPLLLWEIWQRTCPDHVHMVASGGDHALELLQKGLPSVALCDPEPHQLGHIEAKLRALHHRDRNRLYGYGPQAKSQGLLHDGKLEGYLRLFSQRILPLMVSRQHREDLAQQVDAQAQVTFLETHWNSWLWRQAIAYLFDPAQVDKNARHPGLVNTQGRTKLSTNYYTAFLRILGQTPLRENPYLDYVLYGRHAHSHLPYLEDAHFQPEGRLNLHHVALQPWLETLPAAKRFIHASDILESYPEPALPEFFHSVDAACQTGSLLVFWDHRYATPVPEFFEKGWDRIPMMTIDRVPFYHSFHAFQKQ
;
A
#
# COMPACT_ATOMS: atom_id res chain seq x y z
N MET A 1 -5.94 1.40 -23.21
CA MET A 1 -4.99 0.75 -22.28
C MET A 1 -5.81 0.03 -21.23
N ALA A 2 -5.42 -1.19 -20.87
CA ALA A 2 -6.01 -1.88 -19.72
C ALA A 2 -5.79 -1.01 -18.47
N ARG A 3 -6.82 -0.88 -17.64
CA ARG A 3 -6.73 -0.11 -16.40
C ARG A 3 -5.88 -0.88 -15.40
N VAL A 4 -4.86 -0.24 -14.83
CA VAL A 4 -4.03 -0.86 -13.79
C VAL A 4 -4.86 -1.17 -12.54
N HIS A 5 -4.46 -2.20 -11.80
CA HIS A 5 -5.19 -2.54 -10.58
C HIS A 5 -4.95 -1.50 -9.48
N TYR A 6 -3.70 -1.11 -9.32
CA TYR A 6 -3.24 -0.15 -8.32
C TYR A 6 -2.41 0.91 -9.03
N ALA A 7 -2.91 2.13 -9.07
CA ALA A 7 -2.11 3.26 -9.53
C ALA A 7 -1.14 3.73 -8.46
N GLN A 8 -1.39 3.39 -7.19
CA GLN A 8 -0.56 3.76 -6.07
C GLN A 8 -0.21 2.53 -5.22
N SER A 9 0.92 2.59 -4.51
CA SER A 9 1.21 1.67 -3.42
C SER A 9 0.33 1.97 -2.22
N TRP A 10 -0.26 0.91 -1.67
CA TRP A 10 -1.09 0.99 -0.47
C TRP A 10 -0.39 0.39 0.74
N GLU A 11 0.93 0.25 0.71
CA GLU A 11 1.79 -0.21 1.80
C GLU A 11 2.60 0.97 2.36
N ASP A 12 2.75 1.03 3.70
CA ASP A 12 3.41 2.16 4.35
C ASP A 12 4.95 2.12 4.21
N PRO A 13 5.57 3.04 3.43
CA PRO A 13 7.01 3.07 3.27
C PRO A 13 7.77 3.43 4.56
N LEU A 14 7.12 4.02 5.56
CA LEU A 14 7.78 4.28 6.85
C LEU A 14 8.05 2.98 7.61
N LEU A 15 7.11 2.03 7.58
CA LEU A 15 7.30 0.69 8.16
C LEU A 15 8.39 -0.07 7.41
N LEU A 16 8.32 -0.05 6.08
CA LEU A 16 9.33 -0.71 5.23
C LEU A 16 10.73 -0.16 5.50
N TRP A 17 10.85 1.17 5.64
CA TRP A 17 12.11 1.83 5.97
C TRP A 17 12.64 1.43 7.34
N GLU A 18 11.81 1.49 8.39
CA GLU A 18 12.19 1.08 9.75
C GLU A 18 12.73 -0.35 9.79
N ILE A 19 12.05 -1.26 9.09
CA ILE A 19 12.43 -2.68 9.09
C ILE A 19 13.71 -2.89 8.31
N TRP A 20 13.82 -2.31 7.11
CA TRP A 20 15.04 -2.39 6.31
C TRP A 20 16.28 -1.93 7.10
N GLN A 21 16.17 -0.85 7.88
CA GLN A 21 17.25 -0.30 8.70
C GLN A 21 17.78 -1.25 9.79
N ARG A 22 17.06 -2.32 10.14
CA ARG A 22 17.50 -3.27 11.17
C ARG A 22 18.78 -4.00 10.78
N THR A 23 18.89 -4.35 9.51
CA THR A 23 20.04 -5.10 9.02
C THR A 23 20.62 -4.54 7.73
N CYS A 24 20.01 -3.52 7.13
CA CYS A 24 20.45 -2.83 5.90
C CYS A 24 20.89 -3.79 4.79
N PRO A 25 20.04 -4.75 4.36
CA PRO A 25 20.40 -5.65 3.27
C PRO A 25 20.56 -4.88 1.95
N ASP A 26 21.59 -5.22 1.19
CA ASP A 26 21.89 -4.61 -0.11
C ASP A 26 20.90 -5.04 -1.22
N HIS A 27 20.34 -6.24 -1.08
CA HIS A 27 19.43 -6.83 -2.05
C HIS A 27 17.98 -6.63 -1.62
N VAL A 28 17.25 -5.77 -2.32
CA VAL A 28 15.85 -5.44 -2.00
C VAL A 28 14.94 -5.92 -3.13
N HIS A 29 14.00 -6.81 -2.80
CA HIS A 29 13.05 -7.40 -3.73
C HIS A 29 11.63 -7.13 -3.24
N MET A 30 10.81 -6.50 -4.09
CA MET A 30 9.48 -6.06 -3.70
C MET A 30 8.46 -6.36 -4.81
N VAL A 31 7.23 -6.61 -4.41
CA VAL A 31 6.10 -6.54 -5.36
C VAL A 31 5.96 -5.11 -5.90
N ALA A 32 5.59 -4.95 -7.17
CA ALA A 32 5.61 -3.63 -7.79
C ALA A 32 4.56 -2.67 -7.25
N SER A 33 3.32 -3.14 -7.00
CA SER A 33 2.24 -2.43 -6.28
C SER A 33 2.13 -0.92 -6.61
N GLY A 34 2.12 -0.54 -7.89
CA GLY A 34 2.06 0.87 -8.32
C GLY A 34 3.34 1.71 -8.13
N GLY A 35 4.34 1.21 -7.40
CA GLY A 35 5.73 1.70 -7.34
C GLY A 35 6.02 2.82 -6.35
N ASP A 36 5.03 3.45 -5.72
CA ASP A 36 5.22 4.62 -4.84
C ASP A 36 6.03 4.28 -3.58
N HIS A 37 5.80 3.11 -2.98
CA HIS A 37 6.56 2.67 -1.80
C HIS A 37 8.06 2.58 -2.13
N ALA A 38 8.40 2.08 -3.33
CA ALA A 38 9.77 1.92 -3.78
C ALA A 38 10.42 3.26 -4.13
N LEU A 39 9.68 4.16 -4.79
CA LEU A 39 10.15 5.52 -5.06
C LEU A 39 10.42 6.28 -3.75
N GLU A 40 9.55 6.16 -2.76
CA GLU A 40 9.76 6.76 -1.45
C GLU A 40 10.97 6.16 -0.73
N LEU A 41 11.13 4.84 -0.70
CA LEU A 41 12.32 4.21 -0.10
C LEU A 41 13.63 4.66 -0.78
N LEU A 42 13.65 4.73 -2.12
CA LEU A 42 14.80 5.26 -2.87
C LEU A 42 15.09 6.72 -2.54
N GLN A 43 14.05 7.53 -2.33
CA GLN A 43 14.18 8.93 -1.90
C GLN A 43 14.75 9.01 -0.48
N LYS A 44 14.36 8.09 0.41
CA LYS A 44 14.89 8.00 1.78
C LYS A 44 16.35 7.51 1.87
N GLY A 45 16.92 7.05 0.76
CA GLY A 45 18.33 6.66 0.67
C GLY A 45 18.56 5.16 0.43
N LEU A 46 17.52 4.40 0.08
CA LEU A 46 17.68 3.01 -0.33
C LEU A 46 18.59 2.93 -1.59
N PRO A 47 19.61 2.06 -1.62
CA PRO A 47 20.57 2.04 -2.74
C PRO A 47 19.96 1.59 -4.07
N SER A 48 19.18 0.50 -4.05
CA SER A 48 18.48 -0.01 -5.22
C SER A 48 17.32 -0.92 -4.81
N VAL A 49 16.41 -1.16 -5.75
CA VAL A 49 15.24 -2.02 -5.56
C VAL A 49 14.93 -2.79 -6.85
N ALA A 50 14.56 -4.06 -6.70
CA ALA A 50 14.02 -4.90 -7.75
C ALA A 50 12.51 -5.07 -7.54
N LEU A 51 11.70 -4.48 -8.42
CA LEU A 51 10.25 -4.62 -8.43
C LEU A 51 9.83 -5.76 -9.34
N CYS A 52 9.02 -6.66 -8.80
CA CYS A 52 8.49 -7.82 -9.52
C CYS A 52 6.98 -7.68 -9.69
N ASP A 53 6.50 -7.88 -10.92
CA ASP A 53 5.06 -7.98 -11.21
C ASP A 53 4.84 -8.92 -12.39
N PRO A 54 3.90 -9.89 -12.32
CA PRO A 54 3.54 -10.71 -13.47
C PRO A 54 2.73 -9.95 -14.53
N GLU A 55 2.13 -8.81 -14.17
CA GLU A 55 1.27 -8.02 -15.05
C GLU A 55 2.08 -6.91 -15.75
N PRO A 56 2.31 -6.99 -17.08
CA PRO A 56 3.17 -6.03 -17.77
C PRO A 56 2.60 -4.61 -17.77
N HIS A 57 1.29 -4.47 -17.62
CA HIS A 57 0.63 -3.17 -17.57
C HIS A 57 0.87 -2.44 -16.23
N GLN A 58 1.10 -3.16 -15.13
CA GLN A 58 1.52 -2.57 -13.85
C GLN A 58 2.94 -2.03 -13.93
N LEU A 59 3.86 -2.79 -14.54
CA LEU A 59 5.23 -2.32 -14.78
C LEU A 59 5.25 -1.10 -15.71
N GLY A 60 4.48 -1.13 -16.81
CA GLY A 60 4.35 0.00 -17.72
C GLY A 60 3.79 1.27 -17.06
N HIS A 61 2.98 1.13 -16.00
CA HIS A 61 2.51 2.26 -15.20
C HIS A 61 3.64 2.90 -14.40
N ILE A 62 4.53 2.08 -13.82
CA ILE A 62 5.71 2.55 -13.10
C ILE A 62 6.69 3.24 -14.05
N GLU A 63 6.89 2.69 -15.26
CA GLU A 63 7.68 3.35 -16.30
C GLU A 63 7.10 4.70 -16.73
N ALA A 64 5.76 4.83 -16.77
CA ALA A 64 5.11 6.10 -17.05
C ALA A 64 5.35 7.12 -15.93
N LYS A 65 5.32 6.69 -14.65
CA LYS A 65 5.69 7.52 -13.49
C LYS A 65 7.13 8.00 -13.59
N LEU A 66 8.09 7.09 -13.82
CA LEU A 66 9.51 7.44 -13.96
C LEU A 66 9.74 8.49 -15.05
N ARG A 67 9.11 8.32 -16.23
CA ARG A 67 9.18 9.33 -17.31
C ARG A 67 8.55 10.67 -16.93
N ALA A 68 7.46 10.65 -16.15
CA ALA A 68 6.77 11.85 -15.72
C ALA A 68 7.52 12.63 -14.63
N LEU A 69 8.37 11.95 -13.84
CA LEU A 69 9.05 12.52 -12.67
C LEU A 69 9.91 13.74 -13.04
N HIS A 70 10.59 13.69 -14.18
CA HIS A 70 11.46 14.78 -14.68
C HIS A 70 10.79 15.67 -15.73
N HIS A 71 9.51 15.44 -16.02
CA HIS A 71 8.80 16.19 -17.06
C HIS A 71 8.42 17.59 -16.55
N ARG A 72 8.48 18.62 -17.41
CA ARG A 72 8.09 20.00 -17.04
C ARG A 72 6.65 20.11 -16.49
N ASP A 73 5.79 19.21 -16.94
CA ASP A 73 4.38 19.09 -16.51
C ASP A 73 4.17 18.00 -15.44
N ARG A 74 5.21 17.61 -14.68
CA ARG A 74 5.21 16.53 -13.67
C ARG A 74 3.94 16.50 -12.83
N ASN A 75 3.64 17.61 -12.15
CA ASN A 75 2.48 17.71 -11.25
C ASN A 75 1.16 17.44 -11.97
N ARG A 76 1.01 17.93 -13.21
CA ARG A 76 -0.17 17.65 -14.04
C ARG A 76 -0.22 16.18 -14.47
N LEU A 77 0.91 15.58 -14.87
CA LEU A 77 0.97 14.19 -15.32
C LEU A 77 0.66 13.22 -14.17
N TYR A 78 1.19 13.47 -12.99
CA TYR A 78 0.88 12.68 -11.80
C TYR A 78 -0.54 12.90 -11.28
N GLY A 79 -1.14 14.07 -11.50
CA GLY A 79 -2.36 14.46 -10.80
C GLY A 79 -2.06 14.93 -9.37
N TYR A 80 -0.87 15.49 -9.14
CA TYR A 80 -0.36 15.87 -7.82
C TYR A 80 -0.27 17.39 -7.63
N GLY A 81 -0.65 17.86 -6.45
CA GLY A 81 -0.55 19.27 -6.06
C GLY A 81 -1.83 20.10 -6.26
N PRO A 82 -1.84 21.36 -5.82
CA PRO A 82 -3.06 22.17 -5.65
C PRO A 82 -3.77 22.51 -6.96
N GLN A 83 -3.03 22.63 -8.06
CA GLN A 83 -3.54 22.94 -9.39
C GLN A 83 -3.80 21.70 -10.25
N ALA A 84 -3.45 20.51 -9.76
CA ALA A 84 -3.66 19.29 -10.51
C ALA A 84 -5.15 18.99 -10.64
N LYS A 85 -5.56 18.66 -11.88
CA LYS A 85 -6.92 18.20 -12.17
C LYS A 85 -7.13 16.82 -11.56
N SER A 86 -8.38 16.37 -11.55
CA SER A 86 -8.78 15.04 -11.08
C SER A 86 -8.36 13.90 -12.02
N GLN A 87 -7.26 14.04 -12.76
CA GLN A 87 -6.72 13.08 -13.72
C GLN A 87 -5.20 13.07 -13.60
N GLY A 88 -4.59 11.91 -13.79
CA GLY A 88 -3.15 11.72 -13.69
C GLY A 88 -2.80 10.32 -13.23
N LEU A 89 -1.50 10.00 -13.29
CA LEU A 89 -0.97 8.67 -13.02
C LEU A 89 -1.31 8.14 -11.62
N LEU A 90 -1.51 9.01 -10.63
CA LEU A 90 -1.92 8.60 -9.27
C LEU A 90 -3.38 8.14 -9.19
N HIS A 91 -4.18 8.33 -10.26
CA HIS A 91 -5.63 8.12 -10.23
C HIS A 91 -6.12 7.03 -11.20
N ASP A 92 -5.20 6.44 -11.97
CA ASP A 92 -5.54 5.56 -13.09
C ASP A 92 -5.93 4.15 -12.66
N GLY A 93 -5.67 3.76 -11.40
CA GLY A 93 -5.93 2.41 -10.93
C GLY A 93 -7.38 2.16 -10.57
N LYS A 94 -7.71 0.87 -10.48
CA LYS A 94 -9.07 0.37 -10.18
C LYS A 94 -9.49 0.79 -8.78
N LEU A 95 -8.63 0.57 -7.78
CA LEU A 95 -8.86 0.98 -6.39
C LEU A 95 -9.00 2.51 -6.28
N GLU A 96 -8.09 3.26 -6.91
CA GLU A 96 -8.12 4.72 -6.88
C GLU A 96 -9.39 5.28 -7.53
N GLY A 97 -9.88 4.64 -8.60
CA GLY A 97 -11.17 4.94 -9.19
C GLY A 97 -12.34 4.75 -8.24
N TYR A 98 -12.34 3.65 -7.50
CA TYR A 98 -13.35 3.33 -6.50
C TYR A 98 -13.38 4.39 -5.38
N LEU A 99 -12.22 4.71 -4.80
CA LEU A 99 -12.09 5.71 -3.76
C LEU A 99 -12.45 7.12 -4.24
N ARG A 100 -12.14 7.44 -5.50
CA ARG A 100 -12.53 8.71 -6.12
C ARG A 100 -14.02 8.84 -6.37
N LEU A 101 -14.69 7.76 -6.77
CA LEU A 101 -16.15 7.75 -6.86
C LEU A 101 -16.76 8.08 -5.49
N PHE A 102 -16.27 7.45 -4.43
CA PHE A 102 -16.70 7.76 -3.07
C PHE A 102 -16.43 9.23 -2.70
N SER A 103 -15.17 9.66 -2.69
CA SER A 103 -14.74 10.98 -2.19
C SER A 103 -15.23 12.18 -3.02
N GLN A 104 -15.40 12.02 -4.34
CA GLN A 104 -15.74 13.12 -5.25
C GLN A 104 -17.21 13.16 -5.63
N ARG A 105 -17.95 12.04 -5.52
CA ARG A 105 -19.36 11.97 -5.93
C ARG A 105 -20.32 11.63 -4.80
N ILE A 106 -19.94 10.74 -3.89
CA ILE A 106 -20.85 10.25 -2.85
C ILE A 106 -20.70 11.06 -1.56
N LEU A 107 -19.47 11.20 -1.07
CA LEU A 107 -19.16 11.94 0.15
C LEU A 107 -19.71 13.39 0.14
N PRO A 108 -19.58 14.19 -0.95
CA PRO A 108 -20.09 15.56 -0.97
C PRO A 108 -21.63 15.69 -0.85
N LEU A 109 -22.38 14.61 -1.07
CA LEU A 109 -23.83 14.59 -0.89
C LEU A 109 -24.24 14.51 0.59
N MET A 110 -23.30 14.11 1.45
CA MET A 110 -23.54 13.83 2.87
C MET A 110 -22.77 14.78 3.78
N VAL A 111 -21.62 15.25 3.32
CA VAL A 111 -20.68 16.03 4.10
C VAL A 111 -20.27 17.26 3.30
N SER A 112 -20.48 18.44 3.88
CA SER A 112 -20.14 19.70 3.25
C SER A 112 -18.62 19.80 3.04
N ARG A 113 -18.22 20.62 2.07
CA ARG A 113 -16.79 20.93 1.87
C ARG A 113 -16.17 21.51 3.14
N GLN A 114 -16.89 22.40 3.84
CA GLN A 114 -16.41 23.02 5.07
C GLN A 114 -16.07 21.98 6.14
N HIS A 115 -16.98 21.05 6.45
CA HIS A 115 -16.71 20.00 7.45
C HIS A 115 -15.56 19.07 7.05
N ARG A 116 -15.26 18.92 5.76
CA ARG A 116 -14.08 18.17 5.31
C ARG A 116 -12.81 18.93 5.61
N GLU A 117 -12.73 20.19 5.20
CA GLU A 117 -11.56 21.02 5.45
C GLU A 117 -11.32 21.19 6.96
N ASP A 118 -12.39 21.38 7.76
CA ASP A 118 -12.30 21.49 9.22
C ASP A 118 -11.74 20.23 9.88
N LEU A 119 -12.06 19.03 9.36
CA LEU A 119 -11.47 17.78 9.82
C LEU A 119 -9.94 17.78 9.62
N ALA A 120 -9.46 18.30 8.49
CA ALA A 120 -8.03 18.40 8.20
C ALA A 120 -7.30 19.46 9.05
N GLN A 121 -8.04 20.38 9.70
CA GLN A 121 -7.48 21.38 10.60
C GLN A 121 -7.48 20.97 12.07
N GLN A 122 -7.99 19.78 12.42
CA GLN A 122 -7.95 19.32 13.81
C GLN A 122 -6.51 19.12 14.27
N VAL A 123 -6.25 19.52 15.53
CA VAL A 123 -4.90 19.67 16.08
C VAL A 123 -4.29 18.31 16.45
N ASP A 124 -5.11 17.37 16.91
CA ASP A 124 -4.67 16.03 17.32
C ASP A 124 -5.56 14.93 16.73
N ALA A 125 -5.03 13.70 16.71
CA ALA A 125 -5.66 12.57 16.05
C ALA A 125 -7.01 12.18 16.68
N GLN A 126 -7.16 12.32 18.00
CA GLN A 126 -8.40 11.96 18.68
C GLN A 126 -9.50 13.01 18.41
N ALA A 127 -9.13 14.30 18.35
CA ALA A 127 -10.03 15.37 17.96
C ALA A 127 -10.60 15.18 16.54
N GLN A 128 -9.83 14.59 15.61
CA GLN A 128 -10.33 14.22 14.28
C GLN A 128 -11.50 13.24 14.34
N VAL A 129 -11.38 12.20 15.18
CA VAL A 129 -12.44 11.20 15.35
C VAL A 129 -13.68 11.82 15.97
N THR A 130 -13.50 12.59 17.06
CA THR A 130 -14.62 13.27 17.72
C THR A 130 -15.32 14.26 16.77
N PHE A 131 -14.56 15.01 15.98
CA PHE A 131 -15.11 15.94 14.99
C PHE A 131 -15.93 15.19 13.93
N LEU A 132 -15.39 14.11 13.35
CA LEU A 132 -16.08 13.31 12.35
C LEU A 132 -17.39 12.72 12.94
N GLU A 133 -17.32 12.12 14.11
CA GLU A 133 -18.49 11.52 14.77
C GLU A 133 -19.56 12.56 15.14
N THR A 134 -19.16 13.80 15.44
CA THR A 134 -20.09 14.89 15.78
C THR A 134 -20.75 15.47 14.53
N HIS A 135 -19.97 15.71 13.47
CA HIS A 135 -20.42 16.53 12.33
C HIS A 135 -20.82 15.73 11.08
N TRP A 136 -20.41 14.45 10.97
CA TRP A 136 -20.65 13.64 9.76
C TRP A 136 -21.67 12.52 9.99
N ASN A 137 -21.92 12.12 11.24
CA ASN A 137 -22.67 10.92 11.66
C ASN A 137 -24.20 10.98 11.43
N SER A 138 -24.62 11.43 10.25
CA SER A 138 -25.99 11.34 9.80
C SER A 138 -26.40 9.90 9.49
N TRP A 139 -27.70 9.63 9.42
CA TRP A 139 -28.20 8.32 8.99
C TRP A 139 -27.73 7.97 7.57
N LEU A 140 -27.74 8.95 6.64
CA LEU A 140 -27.31 8.76 5.26
C LEU A 140 -25.82 8.39 5.17
N TRP A 141 -24.97 9.04 5.96
CA TRP A 141 -23.54 8.70 6.10
C TRP A 141 -23.33 7.26 6.54
N ARG A 142 -24.02 6.84 7.62
CA ARG A 142 -23.91 5.47 8.14
C ARG A 142 -24.32 4.42 7.10
N GLN A 143 -25.40 4.67 6.37
CA GLN A 143 -25.85 3.75 5.30
C GLN A 143 -24.87 3.71 4.13
N ALA A 144 -24.37 4.86 3.68
CA ALA A 144 -23.46 4.92 2.55
C ALA A 144 -22.13 4.21 2.84
N ILE A 145 -21.55 4.40 4.04
CA ILE A 145 -20.35 3.68 4.43
C ILE A 145 -20.62 2.19 4.54
N ALA A 146 -21.70 1.78 5.22
CA ALA A 146 -22.02 0.38 5.41
C ALA A 146 -22.14 -0.35 4.07
N TYR A 147 -22.68 0.32 3.03
CA TYR A 147 -22.75 -0.23 1.68
C TYR A 147 -21.40 -0.20 0.94
N LEU A 148 -20.73 0.95 0.86
CA LEU A 148 -19.51 1.10 0.05
C LEU A 148 -18.32 0.35 0.63
N PHE A 149 -18.24 0.25 1.94
CA PHE A 149 -17.18 -0.47 2.61
C PHE A 149 -17.64 -1.85 3.07
N ASP A 150 -18.76 -2.34 2.52
CA ASP A 150 -19.09 -3.76 2.63
C ASP A 150 -18.01 -4.60 1.94
N PRO A 151 -17.54 -5.68 2.58
CA PRO A 151 -16.60 -6.62 1.99
C PRO A 151 -16.89 -7.03 0.54
N ALA A 152 -18.14 -7.32 0.18
CA ALA A 152 -18.48 -7.78 -1.17
C ALA A 152 -18.34 -6.67 -2.21
N GLN A 153 -18.64 -5.43 -1.84
CA GLN A 153 -18.51 -4.28 -2.74
C GLN A 153 -17.06 -3.94 -3.04
N VAL A 154 -16.19 -4.04 -2.03
CA VAL A 154 -14.74 -3.85 -2.18
C VAL A 154 -14.14 -4.97 -3.03
N ASP A 155 -14.52 -6.23 -2.79
CA ASP A 155 -14.02 -7.38 -3.55
C ASP A 155 -14.37 -7.26 -5.05
N LYS A 156 -15.59 -6.81 -5.37
CA LYS A 156 -16.05 -6.64 -6.75
C LYS A 156 -15.38 -5.46 -7.45
N ASN A 157 -15.39 -4.30 -6.80
CA ASN A 157 -15.15 -3.03 -7.49
C ASN A 157 -13.75 -2.45 -7.29
N ALA A 158 -13.01 -2.87 -6.25
CA ALA A 158 -11.73 -2.27 -5.89
C ALA A 158 -10.56 -3.27 -5.95
N ARG A 159 -10.79 -4.53 -5.51
CA ARG A 159 -9.73 -5.54 -5.41
C ARG A 159 -9.29 -6.09 -6.78
N HIS A 160 -8.04 -6.54 -6.82
CA HIS A 160 -7.48 -7.26 -7.96
C HIS A 160 -8.26 -8.56 -8.23
N PRO A 161 -8.79 -8.78 -9.44
CA PRO A 161 -9.66 -9.93 -9.76
C PRO A 161 -8.93 -11.28 -9.73
N GLY A 162 -7.59 -11.28 -9.87
CA GLY A 162 -6.74 -12.48 -9.83
C GLY A 162 -6.54 -13.12 -8.44
N LEU A 163 -7.02 -12.51 -7.35
CA LEU A 163 -6.91 -13.06 -5.99
C LEU A 163 -8.03 -14.10 -5.70
N VAL A 164 -8.11 -15.12 -6.55
CA VAL A 164 -9.24 -16.07 -6.61
C VAL A 164 -8.95 -17.45 -6.01
N ASN A 165 -7.69 -17.83 -5.84
CA ASN A 165 -7.34 -19.15 -5.32
C ASN A 165 -7.10 -19.14 -3.80
N THR A 166 -8.18 -19.13 -3.04
CA THR A 166 -8.14 -19.06 -1.56
C THR A 166 -8.54 -20.39 -0.92
N GLN A 167 -8.28 -21.52 -1.60
CA GLN A 167 -8.65 -22.84 -1.09
C GLN A 167 -7.99 -23.11 0.26
N GLY A 168 -8.79 -23.57 1.24
CA GLY A 168 -8.34 -23.82 2.63
C GLY A 168 -8.29 -22.58 3.52
N ARG A 169 -8.22 -21.37 2.94
CA ARG A 169 -8.04 -20.13 3.69
C ARG A 169 -9.35 -19.67 4.34
N THR A 170 -9.27 -19.25 5.61
CA THR A 170 -10.38 -18.59 6.30
C THR A 170 -10.43 -17.10 5.93
N LYS A 171 -11.57 -16.65 5.40
CA LYS A 171 -11.81 -15.22 5.14
C LYS A 171 -12.11 -14.51 6.46
N LEU A 172 -11.40 -13.42 6.72
CA LEU A 172 -11.62 -12.57 7.88
C LEU A 172 -12.69 -11.51 7.57
N SER A 173 -13.52 -11.19 8.56
CA SER A 173 -14.42 -10.05 8.46
C SER A 173 -13.63 -8.76 8.62
N THR A 174 -13.79 -7.84 7.67
CA THR A 174 -13.15 -6.51 7.71
C THR A 174 -14.22 -5.45 7.85
N ASN A 175 -14.10 -4.59 8.87
CA ASN A 175 -14.86 -3.35 8.95
C ASN A 175 -13.92 -2.19 8.61
N TYR A 176 -13.88 -1.80 7.34
CA TYR A 176 -12.97 -0.75 6.88
C TYR A 176 -13.27 0.61 7.51
N TYR A 177 -14.52 0.87 7.94
CA TYR A 177 -14.84 2.12 8.63
C TYR A 177 -14.23 2.16 10.03
N THR A 178 -14.34 1.06 10.79
CA THR A 178 -13.67 0.96 12.09
C THR A 178 -12.15 1.03 11.92
N ALA A 179 -11.58 0.39 10.90
CA ALA A 179 -10.16 0.49 10.60
C ALA A 179 -9.76 1.94 10.25
N PHE A 180 -10.55 2.63 9.42
CA PHE A 180 -10.36 4.04 9.09
C PHE A 180 -10.40 4.93 10.33
N LEU A 181 -11.41 4.79 11.20
CA LEU A 181 -11.50 5.57 12.44
C LEU A 181 -10.34 5.29 13.39
N ARG A 182 -9.90 4.04 13.49
CA ARG A 182 -8.73 3.66 14.30
C ARG A 182 -7.48 4.40 13.83
N ILE A 183 -7.18 4.37 12.54
CA ILE A 183 -6.00 5.05 11.98
C ILE A 183 -6.15 6.57 12.05
N LEU A 184 -7.34 7.11 11.82
CA LEU A 184 -7.63 8.55 11.99
C LEU A 184 -7.42 9.00 13.44
N GLY A 185 -7.73 8.14 14.42
CA GLY A 185 -7.48 8.39 15.84
C GLY A 185 -6.02 8.25 16.26
N GLN A 186 -5.16 7.72 15.39
CA GLN A 186 -3.76 7.43 15.67
C GLN A 186 -2.78 8.30 14.89
N THR A 187 -3.19 8.84 13.75
CA THR A 187 -2.34 9.62 12.85
C THR A 187 -3.02 10.90 12.37
N PRO A 188 -2.31 12.05 12.34
CA PRO A 188 -2.86 13.27 11.74
C PRO A 188 -3.17 13.05 10.25
N LEU A 189 -4.35 13.51 9.79
CA LEU A 189 -4.81 13.37 8.42
C LEU A 189 -3.81 13.97 7.41
N ARG A 190 -3.20 15.10 7.78
CA ARG A 190 -2.21 15.81 6.95
C ARG A 190 -0.89 15.06 6.78
N GLU A 191 -0.61 14.10 7.66
CA GLU A 191 0.60 13.26 7.62
C GLU A 191 0.31 11.84 7.10
N ASN A 192 -0.95 11.56 6.77
CA ASN A 192 -1.41 10.25 6.33
C ASN A 192 -1.96 10.33 4.89
N PRO A 193 -1.13 10.00 3.87
CA PRO A 193 -1.55 10.09 2.48
C PRO A 193 -2.69 9.12 2.11
N TYR A 194 -2.83 8.02 2.83
CA TYR A 194 -3.89 7.03 2.60
C TYR A 194 -5.24 7.56 3.06
N LEU A 195 -5.33 8.10 4.27
CA LEU A 195 -6.56 8.70 4.79
C LEU A 195 -6.99 9.93 3.96
N ASP A 196 -6.03 10.79 3.62
CA ASP A 196 -6.28 11.96 2.78
C ASP A 196 -6.84 11.54 1.42
N TYR A 197 -6.24 10.54 0.78
CA TYR A 197 -6.74 10.04 -0.50
C TYR A 197 -8.15 9.44 -0.39
N VAL A 198 -8.48 8.72 0.68
CA VAL A 198 -9.83 8.17 0.89
C VAL A 198 -10.89 9.29 0.99
N LEU A 199 -10.56 10.42 1.63
CA LEU A 199 -11.51 11.52 1.84
C LEU A 199 -11.60 12.50 0.66
N TYR A 200 -10.49 12.71 -0.06
CA TYR A 200 -10.41 13.74 -1.10
C TYR A 200 -10.30 13.17 -2.52
N GLY A 201 -9.94 11.89 -2.66
CA GLY A 201 -9.69 11.24 -3.94
C GLY A 201 -8.43 11.77 -4.64
N ARG A 202 -7.54 12.40 -3.85
CA ARG A 202 -6.26 13.01 -4.22
C ARG A 202 -5.50 13.31 -2.91
N HIS A 203 -4.21 13.63 -3.03
CA HIS A 203 -3.43 14.20 -1.92
C HIS A 203 -3.74 15.69 -1.81
N ALA A 204 -4.78 16.03 -1.04
CA ALA A 204 -5.23 17.41 -0.86
C ALA A 204 -4.45 18.14 0.23
N HIS A 205 -4.06 17.42 1.28
CA HIS A 205 -3.36 17.95 2.45
C HIS A 205 -2.10 17.19 2.82
N SER A 206 -2.07 15.90 2.45
CA SER A 206 -0.90 15.04 2.59
C SER A 206 0.09 15.28 1.45
N HIS A 207 1.30 14.75 1.65
CA HIS A 207 2.38 14.85 0.69
C HIS A 207 2.91 13.45 0.34
N LEU A 208 3.44 13.32 -0.87
CA LEU A 208 4.22 12.17 -1.31
C LEU A 208 5.70 12.60 -1.38
N PRO A 209 6.57 12.17 -0.45
CA PRO A 209 7.94 12.66 -0.35
C PRO A 209 8.75 12.61 -1.65
N TYR A 210 8.59 11.56 -2.44
CA TYR A 210 9.29 11.40 -3.72
C TYR A 210 8.86 12.42 -4.81
N LEU A 211 7.72 13.09 -4.64
CA LEU A 211 7.25 14.16 -5.54
C LEU A 211 7.58 15.57 -5.00
N GLU A 212 7.93 15.70 -3.72
CA GLU A 212 8.35 16.98 -3.14
C GLU A 212 9.83 17.29 -3.40
N ASP A 213 10.65 16.26 -3.61
CA ASP A 213 12.05 16.41 -3.95
C ASP A 213 12.25 16.63 -5.46
N ALA A 214 12.59 17.86 -5.85
CA ALA A 214 12.86 18.21 -7.24
C ALA A 214 14.17 17.62 -7.80
N HIS A 215 15.06 17.12 -6.94
CA HIS A 215 16.35 16.54 -7.32
C HIS A 215 16.36 15.00 -7.23
N PHE A 216 15.24 14.38 -6.86
CA PHE A 216 15.14 12.94 -6.73
C PHE A 216 15.32 12.22 -8.07
N GLN A 217 16.34 11.36 -8.17
CA GLN A 217 16.69 10.58 -9.36
C GLN A 217 16.68 9.07 -9.03
N PRO A 218 15.58 8.35 -9.31
CA PRO A 218 15.49 6.90 -9.13
C PRO A 218 16.12 6.10 -10.27
N GLU A 219 16.47 6.73 -11.39
CA GLU A 219 17.02 6.06 -12.58
C GLU A 219 18.28 5.25 -12.23
N GLY A 220 18.33 4.01 -12.72
CA GLY A 220 19.43 3.08 -12.43
C GLY A 220 19.41 2.46 -11.03
N ARG A 221 18.54 2.93 -10.12
CA ARG A 221 18.32 2.35 -8.80
C ARG A 221 17.03 1.53 -8.71
N LEU A 222 16.09 1.74 -9.62
CA LEU A 222 14.84 0.99 -9.71
C LEU A 222 14.90 0.03 -10.90
N ASN A 223 14.83 -1.28 -10.63
CA ASN A 223 14.86 -2.34 -11.65
C ASN A 223 13.49 -3.01 -11.72
N LEU A 224 12.93 -3.14 -12.92
CA LEU A 224 11.63 -3.76 -13.15
C LEU A 224 11.81 -5.17 -13.73
N HIS A 225 11.13 -6.15 -13.13
CA HIS A 225 11.19 -7.55 -13.55
C HIS A 225 9.78 -8.06 -13.86
N HIS A 226 9.56 -8.46 -15.12
CA HIS A 226 8.29 -9.05 -15.57
C HIS A 226 8.20 -10.53 -15.18
N VAL A 227 7.96 -10.76 -13.89
CA VAL A 227 7.90 -12.07 -13.26
C VAL A 227 7.21 -11.94 -11.90
N ALA A 228 6.54 -12.99 -11.44
CA ALA A 228 6.03 -13.03 -10.07
C ALA A 228 7.18 -13.12 -9.04
N LEU A 229 6.96 -12.61 -7.83
CA LEU A 229 8.02 -12.53 -6.81
C LEU A 229 8.62 -13.91 -6.45
N GLN A 230 7.81 -14.95 -6.27
CA GLN A 230 8.34 -16.27 -5.92
C GLN A 230 9.24 -16.87 -7.02
N PRO A 231 8.79 -17.03 -8.28
CA PRO A 231 9.67 -17.50 -9.35
C PRO A 231 10.94 -16.65 -9.51
N TRP A 232 10.86 -15.34 -9.26
CA TRP A 232 12.04 -14.48 -9.23
C TRP A 232 13.03 -14.90 -8.14
N LEU A 233 12.57 -15.06 -6.90
CA LEU A 233 13.40 -15.49 -5.77
C LEU A 233 14.07 -16.84 -6.01
N GLU A 234 13.36 -17.78 -6.63
CA GLU A 234 13.88 -19.12 -6.97
C GLU A 234 15.07 -19.09 -7.95
N THR A 235 15.26 -18.01 -8.72
CA THR A 235 16.42 -17.85 -9.62
C THR A 235 17.65 -17.27 -8.95
N LEU A 236 17.52 -16.73 -7.73
CA LEU A 236 18.57 -15.96 -7.10
C LEU A 236 19.43 -16.83 -6.17
N PRO A 237 20.76 -16.61 -6.11
CA PRO A 237 21.59 -17.25 -5.10
C PRO A 237 21.31 -16.68 -3.71
N ALA A 238 21.51 -17.48 -2.66
CA ALA A 238 21.35 -17.03 -1.27
C ALA A 238 22.26 -15.85 -0.94
N ALA A 239 21.69 -14.79 -0.37
CA ALA A 239 22.39 -13.62 0.19
C ALA A 239 21.46 -12.88 1.16
N LYS A 240 21.99 -11.87 1.85
CA LYS A 240 21.22 -11.05 2.78
C LYS A 240 20.23 -10.14 2.04
N ARG A 241 18.93 -10.34 2.23
CA ARG A 241 17.84 -9.70 1.45
C ARG A 241 16.82 -8.97 2.29
N PHE A 242 16.15 -8.00 1.69
CA PHE A 242 14.84 -7.51 2.11
C PHE A 242 13.79 -7.96 1.10
N ILE A 243 12.79 -8.69 1.55
CA ILE A 243 11.70 -9.21 0.71
C ILE A 243 10.38 -8.58 1.17
N HIS A 244 9.72 -7.88 0.25
CA HIS A 244 8.41 -7.29 0.42
C HIS A 244 7.38 -8.02 -0.45
N ALA A 245 6.43 -8.71 0.20
CA ALA A 245 5.47 -9.62 -0.41
C ALA A 245 4.01 -9.28 -0.08
N SER A 246 3.68 -7.99 0.03
CA SER A 246 2.31 -7.54 0.33
C SER A 246 1.30 -7.96 -0.74
N ASP A 247 0.08 -8.27 -0.32
CA ASP A 247 -1.10 -8.63 -1.11
C ASP A 247 -1.00 -9.86 -2.03
N ILE A 248 0.20 -10.37 -2.34
CA ILE A 248 0.36 -11.53 -3.21
C ILE A 248 0.05 -12.84 -2.50
N LEU A 249 0.28 -12.93 -1.17
CA LEU A 249 0.05 -14.14 -0.37
C LEU A 249 -1.43 -14.46 -0.20
N GLU A 250 -2.30 -13.48 -0.45
CA GLU A 250 -3.75 -13.70 -0.43
C GLU A 250 -4.23 -14.64 -1.55
N SER A 251 -3.48 -14.68 -2.65
CA SER A 251 -3.75 -15.52 -3.82
C SER A 251 -3.21 -16.95 -3.67
N TYR A 252 -2.49 -17.24 -2.59
CA TYR A 252 -1.91 -18.55 -2.36
C TYR A 252 -2.92 -19.45 -1.65
N PRO A 253 -3.29 -20.60 -2.23
CA PRO A 253 -4.04 -21.59 -1.50
C PRO A 253 -3.20 -22.12 -0.34
N GLU A 254 -3.85 -22.55 0.75
CA GLU A 254 -3.15 -22.97 1.96
C GLU A 254 -2.05 -24.03 1.71
N PRO A 255 -2.24 -25.05 0.85
CA PRO A 255 -1.21 -26.04 0.55
C PRO A 255 0.03 -25.49 -0.18
N ALA A 256 -0.08 -24.35 -0.87
CA ALA A 256 1.02 -23.75 -1.64
C ALA A 256 1.82 -22.70 -0.84
N LEU A 257 1.29 -22.24 0.30
CA LEU A 257 2.00 -21.25 1.13
C LEU A 257 3.37 -21.75 1.62
N PRO A 258 3.54 -23.00 2.09
CA PRO A 258 4.85 -23.47 2.53
C PRO A 258 5.93 -23.35 1.45
N GLU A 259 5.58 -23.55 0.17
CA GLU A 259 6.51 -23.43 -0.96
C GLU A 259 7.02 -21.99 -1.12
N PHE A 260 6.17 -20.98 -0.92
CA PHE A 260 6.58 -19.59 -0.89
C PHE A 260 7.61 -19.34 0.21
N PHE A 261 7.33 -19.80 1.43
CA PHE A 261 8.25 -19.64 2.56
C PHE A 261 9.58 -20.40 2.37
N HIS A 262 9.55 -21.56 1.71
CA HIS A 262 10.78 -22.28 1.32
C HIS A 262 11.60 -21.48 0.30
N SER A 263 10.94 -20.87 -0.69
CA SER A 263 11.61 -20.03 -1.70
C SER A 263 12.26 -18.79 -1.06
N VAL A 264 11.55 -18.16 -0.12
CA VAL A 264 12.09 -17.06 0.68
C VAL A 264 13.29 -17.52 1.51
N ASP A 265 13.16 -18.63 2.23
CA ASP A 265 14.23 -19.14 3.09
C ASP A 265 15.49 -19.50 2.28
N ALA A 266 15.33 -20.18 1.14
CA ALA A 266 16.43 -20.57 0.26
C ALA A 266 17.16 -19.36 -0.34
N ALA A 267 16.45 -18.28 -0.67
CA ALA A 267 17.05 -17.06 -1.22
C ALA A 267 17.76 -16.20 -0.14
N CYS A 268 17.51 -16.46 1.14
CA CYS A 268 17.93 -15.58 2.25
C CYS A 268 19.06 -16.16 3.09
N GLN A 269 20.04 -15.31 3.43
CA GLN A 269 21.03 -15.57 4.50
C GLN A 269 20.61 -14.93 5.83
N THR A 270 21.32 -15.26 6.91
CA THR A 270 21.18 -14.60 8.23
C THR A 270 21.13 -13.07 8.11
N GLY A 271 20.22 -12.46 8.86
CA GLY A 271 19.96 -11.02 8.81
C GLY A 271 19.12 -10.57 7.62
N SER A 272 18.58 -11.49 6.81
CA SER A 272 17.54 -11.15 5.82
C SER A 272 16.22 -10.82 6.50
N LEU A 273 15.36 -10.11 5.78
CA LEU A 273 14.11 -9.56 6.27
C LEU A 273 12.98 -9.97 5.32
N LEU A 274 11.86 -10.42 5.87
CA LEU A 274 10.62 -10.68 5.14
C LEU A 274 9.51 -9.80 5.73
N VAL A 275 8.79 -9.10 4.86
CA VAL A 275 7.67 -8.25 5.23
C VAL A 275 6.48 -8.49 4.31
N PHE A 276 5.28 -8.61 4.89
CA PHE A 276 4.03 -8.69 4.15
C PHE A 276 2.84 -8.23 4.99
N TRP A 277 1.75 -7.85 4.31
CA TRP A 277 0.47 -7.54 4.91
C TRP A 277 -0.56 -8.59 4.52
N ASP A 278 -1.49 -8.87 5.44
CA ASP A 278 -2.72 -9.57 5.14
C ASP A 278 -3.88 -8.57 5.11
N HIS A 279 -4.70 -8.66 4.07
CA HIS A 279 -5.88 -7.81 3.90
C HIS A 279 -7.16 -8.54 4.33
N ARG A 280 -7.41 -9.75 3.80
CA ARG A 280 -8.66 -10.51 3.90
C ARG A 280 -8.48 -11.92 4.42
N TYR A 281 -7.30 -12.49 4.27
CA TYR A 281 -7.01 -13.85 4.66
C TYR A 281 -5.75 -13.86 5.51
N ALA A 282 -5.84 -14.40 6.73
CA ALA A 282 -4.64 -14.59 7.55
C ALA A 282 -3.66 -15.53 6.86
N THR A 283 -2.39 -15.16 6.83
CA THR A 283 -1.34 -16.03 6.30
C THR A 283 -0.74 -16.88 7.42
N PRO A 284 -1.01 -18.21 7.44
CA PRO A 284 -0.34 -19.11 8.37
C PRO A 284 1.15 -19.16 8.02
N VAL A 285 1.98 -18.90 9.03
CA VAL A 285 3.43 -19.02 8.93
C VAL A 285 3.80 -20.47 9.27
N PRO A 286 4.49 -21.21 8.39
CA PRO A 286 4.86 -22.60 8.64
C PRO A 286 5.81 -22.75 9.83
N GLU A 287 5.67 -23.85 10.59
CA GLU A 287 6.50 -24.13 11.77
C GLU A 287 8.01 -24.15 11.45
N PHE A 288 8.41 -24.65 10.28
CA PHE A 288 9.82 -24.65 9.88
C PHE A 288 10.37 -23.23 9.74
N PHE A 289 9.53 -22.29 9.29
CA PHE A 289 9.93 -20.90 9.07
C PHE A 289 10.09 -20.19 10.42
N GLU A 290 9.15 -20.40 11.35
CA GLU A 290 9.24 -19.85 12.71
C GLU A 290 10.46 -20.34 13.51
N LYS A 291 11.05 -21.48 13.14
CA LYS A 291 12.31 -21.97 13.75
C LYS A 291 13.56 -21.23 13.26
N GLY A 292 13.54 -20.67 12.06
CA GLY A 292 14.68 -20.00 11.44
C GLY A 292 14.54 -18.47 11.36
N TRP A 293 13.36 -17.94 11.70
CA TRP A 293 13.02 -16.54 11.53
C TRP A 293 12.33 -15.98 12.78
N ASP A 294 12.91 -14.93 13.34
CA ASP A 294 12.34 -14.22 14.47
C ASP A 294 11.33 -13.18 14.01
N ARG A 295 10.20 -13.08 14.72
CA ARG A 295 9.26 -11.98 14.51
C ARG A 295 9.87 -10.67 14.98
N ILE A 296 9.73 -9.65 14.14
CA ILE A 296 10.10 -8.29 14.46
C ILE A 296 8.92 -7.61 15.16
N PRO A 297 9.07 -7.17 16.43
CA PRO A 297 8.04 -6.35 17.07
C PRO A 297 8.02 -4.96 16.42
N MET A 298 6.84 -4.51 16.04
CA MET A 298 6.62 -3.18 15.47
C MET A 298 6.08 -2.21 16.52
N MET A 299 6.69 -1.04 16.59
CA MET A 299 6.24 0.07 17.43
C MET A 299 5.54 1.15 16.59
N THR A 300 5.92 1.29 15.32
CA THR A 300 5.30 2.23 14.39
C THR A 300 3.94 1.75 13.93
N ILE A 301 3.01 2.70 13.87
CA ILE A 301 1.63 2.45 13.44
C ILE A 301 1.58 2.42 11.93
N ASP A 302 1.00 1.36 11.37
CA ASP A 302 0.64 1.32 9.95
C ASP A 302 -0.40 2.39 9.64
N ARG A 303 -0.07 3.33 8.75
CA ARG A 303 -0.96 4.42 8.33
C ARG A 303 -2.05 3.96 7.36
N VAL A 304 -2.01 2.73 6.86
CA VAL A 304 -2.96 2.22 5.88
C VAL A 304 -4.21 1.65 6.59
N PRO A 305 -5.42 2.10 6.26
CA PRO A 305 -6.65 1.66 6.95
C PRO A 305 -7.28 0.38 6.36
N PHE A 306 -6.58 -0.33 5.47
CA PHE A 306 -7.16 -1.44 4.70
C PHE A 306 -6.67 -2.81 5.16
N TYR A 307 -5.44 -2.91 5.65
CA TYR A 307 -4.87 -4.18 6.07
C TYR A 307 -5.35 -4.59 7.46
N HIS A 308 -5.55 -5.90 7.62
CA HIS A 308 -5.93 -6.49 8.90
C HIS A 308 -4.72 -6.70 9.80
N SER A 309 -3.62 -7.18 9.22
CA SER A 309 -2.40 -7.47 9.96
C SER A 309 -1.17 -7.21 9.13
N PHE A 310 -0.11 -6.87 9.84
CA PHE A 310 1.22 -6.61 9.33
C PHE A 310 2.20 -7.61 9.93
N HIS A 311 3.09 -8.16 9.12
CA HIS A 311 4.05 -9.16 9.56
C HIS A 311 5.46 -8.82 9.08
N ALA A 312 6.42 -8.92 9.99
CA ALA A 312 7.83 -8.68 9.73
C ALA A 312 8.68 -9.74 10.44
N PHE A 313 9.65 -10.30 9.72
CA PHE A 313 10.52 -11.36 10.21
C PHE A 313 11.99 -11.08 9.88
N GLN A 314 12.90 -11.56 10.73
CA GLN A 314 14.34 -11.54 10.51
C GLN A 314 14.91 -12.96 10.57
N LYS A 315 15.67 -13.36 9.55
CA LYS A 315 16.36 -14.66 9.52
C LYS A 315 17.52 -14.70 10.52
N GLN A 316 17.62 -15.78 11.29
CA GLN A 316 18.69 -16.04 12.27
C GLN A 316 20.01 -16.45 11.64
#